data_AF-A0A943FR68-F1
#
_entry.id   AF-A0A943FR68-F1
#
_cell.length_a   1.000
_cell.length_b   1.000
_cell.length_c   1.000
_cell.angle_alpha   90.00
_cell.angle_beta   90.00
_cell.angle_gamma   90.00
#
_symmetry.space_group_name_H-M   'P 1'
#
loop_
_entity.id
_entity.type
_entity.pdbx_description
1 polymer ?
#
loop_
_entity_poly.entity_id
_entity_poly.type
_entity_poly.pdbx_seq_one_letter_code
_entity_poly.pdbx_strand_id
1 'polypeptide(L)'
;MSEYTLEIKQIVDYPRCRIYRQFVQALIADRSIRVSGGSGLFYFVVLCAYANFRTSYKRIDGISYTIYPGEWIMSVEELSQYFRTRFRRQTLAALEGLQKKGLISFLVLGHGKLVKFK
;
A
#
# COMPACT_ATOMS: atom_id res chain seq x y z
N MET A 1 -4.71 -28.96 36.78
CA MET A 1 -3.80 -28.03 36.07
C MET A 1 -4.57 -27.47 34.91
N SER A 2 -4.81 -26.15 34.85
CA SER A 2 -5.48 -25.55 33.70
C SER A 2 -4.58 -25.68 32.48
N GLU A 3 -5.06 -26.33 31.42
CA GLU A 3 -4.36 -26.40 30.15
C GLU A 3 -4.11 -24.98 29.64
N TYR A 4 -2.85 -24.66 29.40
CA TYR A 4 -2.47 -23.38 28.83
C TYR A 4 -2.84 -23.39 27.34
N THR A 5 -3.95 -22.73 27.01
CA THR A 5 -4.38 -22.57 25.62
C THR A 5 -3.64 -21.40 24.99
N LEU A 6 -2.78 -21.70 24.02
CA LEU A 6 -1.97 -20.72 23.31
C LEU A 6 -2.86 -19.97 22.30
N GLU A 7 -3.43 -18.85 22.71
CA GLU A 7 -4.09 -17.92 21.78
C GLU A 7 -3.02 -17.16 20.98
N ILE A 8 -2.85 -17.49 19.70
CA ILE A 8 -2.05 -16.69 18.78
C ILE A 8 -2.83 -15.40 18.49
N LYS A 9 -2.72 -14.41 19.39
CA LYS A 9 -3.16 -13.04 19.11
C LYS A 9 -2.14 -12.41 18.19
N GLN A 10 -2.57 -12.06 16.98
CA GLN A 10 -1.82 -11.13 16.15
C GLN A 10 -1.78 -9.78 16.90
N ILE A 11 -0.66 -9.50 17.58
CA ILE A 11 -0.49 -8.30 18.42
C ILE A 11 -0.45 -7.02 17.57
N VAL A 12 -0.20 -7.15 16.26
CA VAL A 12 0.04 -6.02 15.37
C VAL A 12 -0.63 -6.26 14.02
N ASP A 13 -1.45 -5.33 13.57
CA ASP A 13 -2.23 -5.42 12.32
C ASP A 13 -1.38 -5.26 11.04
N TYR A 14 -0.07 -5.00 11.16
CA TYR A 14 0.82 -4.73 10.02
C TYR A 14 2.15 -5.51 10.12
N PRO A 15 2.84 -5.78 8.99
CA PRO A 15 4.04 -6.60 8.98
C PRO A 15 5.16 -5.98 9.82
N ARG A 16 5.66 -6.75 10.80
CA ARG A 16 6.82 -6.37 11.63
C ARG A 16 8.13 -6.28 10.83
N CYS A 17 8.16 -6.84 9.62
CA CYS A 17 9.33 -6.77 8.75
C CYS A 17 9.29 -5.50 7.90
N ARG A 18 10.34 -4.69 8.01
CA ARG A 18 10.52 -3.52 7.15
C ARG A 18 10.97 -3.96 5.77
N ILE A 19 10.05 -4.01 4.81
CA ILE A 19 10.41 -4.15 3.40
C ILE A 19 11.24 -2.92 3.02
N TYR A 20 12.47 -3.15 2.56
CA TYR A 20 13.37 -2.06 2.24
C TYR A 20 12.89 -1.31 1.00
N ARG A 21 12.55 -0.03 1.15
CA ARG A 21 11.97 0.77 0.06
C ARG A 21 12.89 0.85 -1.16
N GLN A 22 14.20 0.89 -0.98
CA GLN A 22 15.12 0.93 -2.13
C GLN A 22 15.09 -0.36 -2.94
N PHE A 23 14.92 -1.52 -2.28
CA PHE A 23 14.76 -2.79 -2.98
C PHE A 23 13.49 -2.78 -3.84
N VAL A 24 12.37 -2.34 -3.27
CA VAL A 24 11.11 -2.24 -4.01
C VAL A 24 11.18 -1.18 -5.12
N GLN A 25 11.87 -0.07 -4.89
CA GLN A 25 12.14 0.93 -5.93
C GLN A 25 12.96 0.35 -7.08
N ALA A 26 13.94 -0.50 -6.80
CA ALA A 26 14.69 -1.22 -7.84
C ALA A 26 13.76 -2.14 -8.66
N LEU A 27 12.86 -2.87 -8.01
CA LEU A 27 11.83 -3.66 -8.70
C LEU A 27 10.87 -2.79 -9.53
N ILE A 28 10.48 -1.61 -9.01
CA ILE A 28 9.66 -0.63 -9.74
C ILE A 28 10.41 0.01 -10.91
N ALA A 29 11.73 0.07 -10.89
CA ALA A 29 12.54 0.58 -12.00
C ALA A 29 12.82 -0.49 -13.08
N ASP A 30 12.95 -1.75 -12.69
CA ASP A 30 13.32 -2.85 -13.59
C ASP A 30 12.21 -3.20 -14.60
N ARG A 31 12.39 -2.75 -15.85
CA ARG A 31 11.43 -2.95 -16.95
C ARG A 31 11.37 -4.38 -17.48
N SER A 32 12.30 -5.25 -17.07
CA SER A 32 12.21 -6.68 -17.40
C SER A 32 11.04 -7.36 -16.68
N ILE A 33 10.66 -6.85 -15.49
CA ILE A 33 9.48 -7.28 -14.75
C ILE A 33 8.22 -6.84 -15.49
N ARG A 34 7.57 -7.81 -16.14
CA ARG A 34 6.29 -7.59 -16.83
C ARG A 34 5.16 -7.44 -15.81
N VAL A 35 4.43 -6.34 -15.90
CA VAL A 35 3.28 -6.03 -15.02
C VAL A 35 1.95 -6.00 -15.77
N SER A 36 1.90 -6.52 -17.01
CA SER A 36 0.66 -6.64 -17.78
C SER A 36 -0.15 -7.88 -17.36
N GLY A 37 -1.47 -7.73 -17.17
CA GLY A 37 -2.42 -8.85 -17.20
C GLY A 37 -2.50 -9.76 -15.97
N GLY A 38 -1.89 -9.44 -14.82
CA GLY A 38 -1.97 -10.32 -13.64
C GLY A 38 -1.03 -9.98 -12.48
N SER A 39 -0.59 -8.73 -12.38
CA SER A 39 0.47 -8.25 -11.48
C SER A 39 0.01 -7.93 -10.07
N GLY A 40 -1.04 -8.60 -9.56
CA GLY A 40 -1.60 -8.34 -8.24
C GLY A 40 -0.58 -8.44 -7.11
N LEU A 41 0.33 -9.42 -7.16
CA LEU A 41 1.41 -9.56 -6.18
C LEU A 41 2.39 -8.39 -6.23
N PHE A 42 2.78 -7.95 -7.43
CA PHE A 42 3.66 -6.79 -7.60
C PHE A 42 3.02 -5.54 -7.00
N TYR A 43 1.75 -5.28 -7.32
CA TYR A 43 1.01 -4.15 -6.74
C TYR A 43 0.94 -4.26 -5.22
N PHE A 44 0.60 -5.43 -4.68
CA PHE A 44 0.50 -5.66 -3.25
C PHE A 44 1.84 -5.40 -2.53
N VAL A 45 2.94 -5.94 -3.04
CA VAL A 45 4.29 -5.72 -2.48
C VAL A 45 4.67 -4.24 -2.47
N VAL A 46 4.37 -3.52 -3.56
CA VAL A 46 4.60 -2.07 -3.63
C VAL A 46 3.81 -1.35 -2.54
N LEU A 47 2.52 -1.62 -2.38
CA LEU A 47 1.68 -0.96 -1.38
C LEU A 47 2.18 -1.23 0.06
N CYS A 48 2.50 -2.49 0.37
CA CYS A 48 2.97 -2.89 1.69
C CYS A 48 4.33 -2.25 2.06
N ALA A 49 5.22 -2.04 1.08
CA ALA A 49 6.53 -1.45 1.34
C ALA A 49 6.48 0.04 1.72
N TYR A 50 5.40 0.73 1.37
CA TYR A 50 5.20 2.15 1.70
C TYR A 50 4.45 2.37 3.02
N ALA A 51 3.90 1.31 3.64
CA ALA A 51 3.36 1.35 5.00
C ALA A 51 4.39 1.92 5.98
N ASN A 52 3.92 2.82 6.85
CA ASN A 52 4.78 3.43 7.86
C ASN A 52 4.90 2.54 9.11
N PHE A 53 6.06 2.58 9.76
CA PHE A 53 6.31 1.84 11.01
C PHE A 53 5.97 2.67 12.25
N ARG A 54 5.83 3.98 12.08
CA ARG A 54 5.58 4.95 13.15
C ARG A 54 4.68 6.06 12.62
N THR A 55 4.04 6.77 13.53
CA THR A 55 3.26 7.96 13.19
C THR A 55 4.13 8.99 12.47
N SER A 56 3.60 9.57 11.41
CA SER A 56 4.23 10.64 10.65
C SER A 56 3.19 11.62 10.11
N TYR A 57 3.65 12.79 9.68
CA TYR A 57 2.81 13.81 9.07
C TYR A 57 3.25 14.05 7.64
N LYS A 58 2.29 14.11 6.70
CA LYS A 58 2.56 14.46 5.30
C LYS A 58 1.63 15.59 4.89
N ARG A 59 2.21 16.66 4.35
CA ARG A 59 1.46 17.80 3.83
C ARG A 59 1.25 17.63 2.32
N ILE A 60 0.00 17.69 1.88
CA ILE A 60 -0.40 17.57 0.48
C ILE A 60 -1.43 18.65 0.19
N ASP A 61 -1.23 19.45 -0.85
CA ASP A 61 -2.13 20.54 -1.26
C ASP A 61 -2.55 21.47 -0.09
N GLY A 62 -1.59 21.80 0.78
CA GLY A 62 -1.81 22.66 1.94
C GLY A 62 -2.42 21.97 3.16
N ILE A 63 -2.99 20.77 3.03
CA ILE A 63 -3.60 19.99 4.11
C ILE A 63 -2.57 19.05 4.74
N SER A 64 -2.52 19.01 6.06
CA SER A 64 -1.65 18.10 6.82
C SER A 64 -2.40 16.82 7.19
N TYR A 65 -1.85 15.67 6.76
CA TYR A 65 -2.40 14.36 7.07
C TYR A 65 -1.55 13.66 8.13
N THR A 66 -2.20 13.20 9.20
CA THR A 66 -1.61 12.25 10.15
C THR A 66 -1.66 10.85 9.55
N ILE A 67 -0.51 10.18 9.55
CA ILE A 67 -0.33 8.83 9.03
C ILE A 67 0.12 7.95 10.18
N TYR A 68 -0.72 6.99 10.58
CA TYR A 68 -0.41 6.04 11.65
C TYR A 68 0.48 4.89 11.15
N PRO A 69 1.03 4.06 12.06
CA PRO A 69 1.67 2.81 11.66
C PRO A 69 0.73 1.96 10.79
N GLY A 70 1.26 1.31 9.75
CA GLY A 70 0.49 0.59 8.73
C GLY A 70 -0.03 1.48 7.60
N GLU A 71 -0.25 2.77 7.85
CA GLU A 71 -0.87 3.67 6.88
C GLU A 71 0.15 4.34 5.94
N TRP A 72 -0.35 4.80 4.79
CA TRP A 72 0.30 5.79 3.94
C TRP A 72 -0.72 6.60 3.15
N ILE A 73 -0.32 7.77 2.65
CA ILE A 73 -1.11 8.59 1.73
C ILE A 73 -0.25 9.08 0.57
N MET A 74 -0.77 8.94 -0.64
CA MET A 74 -0.11 9.42 -1.87
C MET A 74 -1.13 9.74 -2.96
N SER A 75 -0.68 10.41 -4.02
CA SER A 75 -1.53 10.70 -5.16
C SER A 75 -1.74 9.45 -6.01
N VAL A 76 -2.89 9.39 -6.69
CA VAL A 76 -3.16 8.35 -7.71
C VAL A 76 -2.11 8.41 -8.82
N GLU A 77 -1.54 9.58 -9.09
CA GLU A 77 -0.48 9.78 -10.07
C GLU A 77 0.85 9.14 -9.65
N GLU A 78 1.27 9.35 -8.41
CA GLU A 78 2.45 8.68 -7.83
C GLU A 78 2.27 7.16 -7.86
N LEU A 79 1.09 6.65 -7.46
CA LEU A 79 0.76 5.23 -7.56
C LEU A 79 0.78 4.71 -8.99
N SER A 80 0.32 5.51 -9.95
CA SER A 80 0.30 5.10 -11.36
C SER A 80 1.71 4.87 -11.89
N GLN A 81 2.68 5.67 -11.43
CA GLN A 81 4.10 5.48 -11.76
C GLN A 81 4.64 4.19 -11.13
N TYR A 82 4.33 3.93 -9.86
CA TYR A 82 4.76 2.71 -9.18
C TYR A 82 4.16 1.45 -9.79
N PHE A 83 2.88 1.48 -10.15
CA PHE A 83 2.18 0.36 -10.81
C PHE A 83 2.49 0.27 -12.30
N ARG A 84 3.14 1.29 -12.88
CA ARG A 84 3.41 1.42 -14.31
C ARG A 84 2.13 1.34 -15.16
N THR A 85 1.02 1.85 -14.62
CA THR A 85 -0.26 1.92 -15.30
C THR A 85 -0.36 3.19 -16.12
N ARG A 86 -0.95 3.10 -17.32
CA ARG A 86 -1.06 4.25 -18.24
C ARG A 86 -2.13 5.25 -17.79
N PHE A 87 -3.22 4.77 -17.20
CA PHE A 87 -4.37 5.59 -16.84
C PHE A 87 -4.69 5.44 -15.36
N ARG A 88 -5.10 6.55 -14.71
CA ARG A 88 -5.54 6.56 -13.30
C ARG A 88 -6.62 5.51 -13.01
N ARG A 89 -7.54 5.29 -13.96
CA ARG A 89 -8.59 4.25 -13.84
C ARG A 89 -8.02 2.83 -13.67
N GLN A 90 -6.88 2.52 -14.29
CA GLN A 90 -6.24 1.20 -14.17
C GLN A 90 -5.62 1.04 -12.78
N THR A 91 -5.02 2.09 -12.25
CA THR A 91 -4.50 2.14 -10.88
C THR A 91 -5.60 1.88 -9.87
N LEU A 92 -6.72 2.59 -10.00
CA LEU A 92 -7.88 2.42 -9.12
C LEU A 92 -8.50 1.02 -9.27
N ALA A 93 -8.65 0.51 -10.49
CA ALA A 93 -9.15 -0.84 -10.72
C ALA A 93 -8.24 -1.92 -10.09
N ALA A 94 -6.92 -1.72 -10.11
CA ALA A 94 -5.99 -2.63 -9.44
C ALA A 94 -6.18 -2.60 -7.91
N LEU A 95 -6.31 -1.40 -7.31
CA LEU A 95 -6.59 -1.25 -5.89
C LEU A 95 -7.92 -1.88 -5.49
N GLU A 96 -8.99 -1.61 -6.25
CA GLU A 96 -10.31 -2.22 -6.05
C GLU A 96 -10.24 -3.74 -6.16
N GLY A 97 -9.49 -4.27 -7.13
CA GLY A 97 -9.29 -5.70 -7.28
C GLY A 97 -8.58 -6.34 -6.08
N LEU A 98 -7.61 -5.66 -5.48
CA LEU A 98 -6.94 -6.12 -4.26
C LEU A 98 -7.86 -6.02 -3.03
N GLN A 99 -8.63 -4.94 -2.92
CA GLN A 99 -9.58 -4.75 -1.82
C GLN A 99 -10.73 -5.76 -1.87
N LYS A 100 -11.27 -6.06 -3.06
CA LYS A 100 -12.30 -7.11 -3.25
C LYS A 100 -11.82 -8.50 -2.83
N LYS A 101 -10.51 -8.76 -2.90
CA LYS A 101 -9.88 -10.00 -2.43
C LYS A 101 -9.58 -9.98 -0.92
N GLY A 102 -9.90 -8.90 -0.22
CA GLY A 102 -9.62 -8.74 1.21
C GLY A 102 -8.14 -8.54 1.54
N LEU A 103 -7.29 -8.17 0.56
CA LEU A 103 -5.85 -8.05 0.77
C LEU A 103 -5.45 -6.68 1.33
N ILE A 104 -6.21 -5.63 1.02
CA ILE A 104 -5.91 -4.25 1.43
C ILE A 104 -7.20 -3.51 1.79
N SER A 105 -7.06 -2.40 2.53
CA SER A 105 -8.10 -1.41 2.73
C SER A 105 -7.60 -0.03 2.30
N PHE A 106 -8.37 0.70 1.51
CA PHE A 106 -8.01 2.06 1.13
C PHE A 106 -9.23 2.99 1.05
N LEU A 107 -8.94 4.29 1.16
CA LEU A 107 -9.88 5.36 0.92
C LEU A 107 -9.38 6.26 -0.20
N VAL A 108 -10.30 6.74 -1.02
CA VAL A 108 -10.02 7.77 -2.02
C VAL A 108 -10.42 9.13 -1.45
N LEU A 109 -9.51 10.09 -1.51
CA LEU A 109 -9.68 11.44 -0.96
C LEU A 109 -9.43 12.51 -2.03
N GLY A 110 -9.78 13.76 -1.72
CA GLY A 110 -9.43 14.92 -2.57
C GLY A 110 -10.00 14.83 -3.99
N HIS A 111 -11.29 14.50 -4.12
CA HIS A 111 -11.98 14.33 -5.41
C HIS A 111 -11.33 13.30 -6.35
N GLY A 112 -10.89 12.17 -5.82
CA GLY A 112 -10.31 11.11 -6.65
C GLY A 112 -8.82 11.24 -6.90
N LYS A 113 -8.14 12.21 -6.29
CA LYS A 113 -6.72 12.50 -6.53
C LYS A 113 -5.78 11.77 -5.57
N LEU A 114 -6.24 11.46 -4.37
CA LEU A 114 -5.41 10.87 -3.31
C LEU A 114 -5.94 9.50 -2.90
N VAL A 115 -5.02 8.61 -2.52
CA VAL A 115 -5.31 7.31 -1.93
C VAL A 115 -4.68 7.28 -0.54
N LYS A 116 -5.49 6.99 0.46
CA LYS A 116 -5.05 6.68 1.83
C LYS A 116 -5.21 5.18 2.07
N PHE A 117 -4.09 4.51 2.34
CA PHE A 117 -4.05 3.09 2.71
C PHE A 117 -4.23 2.94 4.22
N LYS A 118 -4.97 1.90 4.62
CA LYS A 118 -5.31 1.57 6.00
C LYS A 118 -4.86 0.16 6.32
#